data_AF-A0AAW7WKE9-F1
#
_entry.id   AF-A0AAW7WKE9-F1
#
_cell.length_a   1.000
_cell.length_b   1.000
_cell.length_c   1.000
_cell.angle_alpha   90.00
_cell.angle_beta   90.00
_cell.angle_gamma   90.00
#
_symmetry.space_group_name_H-M   'P 1'
#
loop_
_entity.id
_entity.type
_entity.pdbx_description
1 polymer ?
#
loop_
_entity_poly.entity_id
_entity_poly.type
_entity_poly.pdbx_seq_one_letter_code
_entity_poly.pdbx_strand_id
1 'polypeptide(L)'
;MWCFRKRIPLKDSGIFEGFTDWHSHILPGVDDGVQTMDEALEILRMYEELGVKSVWLTPHIMEDIPNTTAHLRERFAELQAAYTGNVELHLAAENMLDNLFEERLERNDLLPLGKNGDHLLVETSYFNPPMGLNNILLRIKAKGYHPVLAHPERYVYMGESDYRQLKEMGVKFQLNLPSLLGAYGRIPKTKAEWLTKNRIYHLFGTDIHGAPQFMSIATREILNNKIINHIR
;
A
#
# COMPACT_ATOMS: atom_id res chain seq x y z
N MET A 1 10.55 31.08 -24.38
CA MET A 1 9.17 30.57 -24.21
C MET A 1 9.08 29.83 -22.88
N TRP A 2 8.44 30.44 -21.89
CA TRP A 2 8.22 29.81 -20.59
C TRP A 2 6.99 28.90 -20.72
N CYS A 3 7.20 27.60 -20.94
CA CYS A 3 6.11 26.64 -20.92
C CYS A 3 5.62 26.48 -19.48
N PHE A 4 4.58 27.22 -19.10
CA PHE A 4 3.86 26.98 -17.86
C PHE A 4 3.28 25.56 -17.91
N ARG A 5 3.85 24.63 -17.14
CA ARG A 5 3.25 23.30 -16.96
C ARG A 5 1.99 23.48 -16.12
N LYS A 6 0.83 23.24 -16.72
CA LYS A 6 -0.46 23.30 -16.03
C LYS A 6 -0.46 22.28 -14.89
N ARG A 7 -0.77 22.75 -13.69
CA ARG A 7 -1.06 21.88 -12.55
C ARG A 7 -2.53 21.48 -12.59
N ILE A 8 -2.81 20.24 -12.25
CA ILE A 8 -4.18 19.70 -12.15
C ILE A 8 -4.31 18.92 -10.85
N PRO A 9 -5.49 18.90 -10.21
CA PRO A 9 -5.77 17.99 -9.11
C PRO A 9 -5.52 16.54 -9.52
N LEU A 10 -5.06 15.70 -8.60
CA LEU A 10 -4.77 14.29 -8.87
C LEU A 10 -6.00 13.55 -9.40
N LYS A 11 -7.18 13.82 -8.83
CA LYS A 11 -8.46 13.25 -9.26
C LYS A 11 -8.79 13.53 -10.74
N ASP A 12 -8.36 14.70 -11.24
CA ASP A 12 -8.65 15.14 -12.61
C ASP A 12 -7.56 14.66 -13.61
N SER A 13 -6.54 13.95 -13.12
CA SER A 13 -5.45 13.45 -13.95
C SER A 13 -5.73 12.12 -14.64
N GLY A 14 -6.84 11.46 -14.26
CA GLY A 14 -7.21 10.13 -14.72
C GLY A 14 -6.32 9.01 -14.17
N ILE A 15 -5.50 9.26 -13.14
CA ILE A 15 -4.66 8.22 -12.51
C ILE A 15 -5.49 7.09 -11.90
N PHE A 16 -6.69 7.42 -11.41
CA PHE A 16 -7.57 6.47 -10.73
C PHE A 16 -8.44 5.64 -11.70
N GLU A 17 -8.60 6.07 -12.95
CA GLU A 17 -9.37 5.31 -13.95
C GLU A 17 -8.66 3.98 -14.26
N GLY A 18 -9.33 2.86 -13.98
CA GLY A 18 -8.74 1.54 -14.16
C GLY A 18 -7.78 1.11 -13.05
N PHE A 19 -7.59 1.94 -12.02
CA PHE A 19 -6.57 1.72 -10.99
C PHE A 19 -6.93 0.55 -10.07
N THR A 20 -5.90 -0.22 -9.69
CA THR A 20 -5.97 -1.13 -8.55
C THR A 20 -5.19 -0.54 -7.41
N ASP A 21 -5.86 -0.27 -6.29
CA ASP A 21 -5.18 0.08 -5.05
C ASP A 21 -4.73 -1.19 -4.34
N TRP A 22 -3.41 -1.38 -4.21
CA TRP A 22 -2.82 -2.56 -3.58
C TRP A 22 -2.56 -2.39 -2.07
N HIS A 23 -2.90 -1.25 -1.48
CA HIS A 23 -2.60 -0.98 -0.07
C HIS A 23 -3.59 0.06 0.50
N SER A 24 -4.47 -0.37 1.42
CA SER A 24 -5.44 0.51 2.07
C SER A 24 -5.92 -0.01 3.44
N HIS A 25 -6.30 0.90 4.33
CA HIS A 25 -6.85 0.62 5.68
C HIS A 25 -8.34 0.98 5.74
N ILE A 26 -9.11 0.38 4.83
CA ILE A 26 -10.57 0.61 4.64
C ILE A 26 -11.39 -0.42 5.42
N LEU A 27 -10.79 -1.49 5.95
CA LEU A 27 -11.55 -2.49 6.69
C LEU A 27 -11.97 -1.91 8.05
N PRO A 28 -13.28 -1.84 8.38
CA PRO A 28 -13.72 -1.02 9.49
C PRO A 28 -13.48 -1.65 10.87
N GLY A 29 -12.79 -0.89 11.73
CA GLY A 29 -12.64 -1.15 13.16
C GLY A 29 -11.61 -2.21 13.51
N VAL A 30 -10.60 -2.43 12.66
CA VAL A 30 -9.56 -3.45 12.88
C VAL A 30 -8.17 -2.86 13.16
N ASP A 31 -7.90 -1.63 12.75
CA ASP A 31 -6.62 -0.94 12.96
C ASP A 31 -6.83 0.59 13.06
N ASP A 32 -5.79 1.38 12.79
CA ASP A 32 -5.81 2.84 12.80
C ASP A 32 -6.41 3.47 11.53
N GLY A 33 -6.98 2.65 10.64
CA GLY A 33 -7.79 3.07 9.51
C GLY A 33 -9.19 3.55 9.90
N VAL A 34 -10.15 3.28 9.01
CA VAL A 34 -11.56 3.64 9.26
C VAL A 34 -12.16 2.81 10.39
N GLN A 35 -13.03 3.42 11.19
CA GLN A 35 -13.58 2.80 12.39
C GLN A 35 -15.00 2.27 12.18
N THR A 36 -15.71 2.78 11.18
CA THR A 36 -17.13 2.47 10.94
C THR A 36 -17.40 1.98 9.52
N MET A 37 -18.49 1.22 9.36
CA MET A 37 -18.95 0.77 8.04
C MET A 37 -19.26 1.95 7.12
N ASP A 38 -19.86 3.02 7.64
CA ASP A 38 -20.21 4.20 6.85
C ASP A 38 -18.96 4.91 6.29
N GLU A 39 -17.89 5.02 7.07
CA GLU A 39 -16.61 5.58 6.60
C GLU A 39 -15.99 4.72 5.49
N ALA A 40 -16.04 3.39 5.64
CA ALA A 40 -15.56 2.47 4.61
C ALA A 40 -16.36 2.62 3.30
N LEU A 41 -17.68 2.64 3.39
CA LEU A 41 -18.58 2.81 2.24
C LEU A 41 -18.42 4.19 1.59
N GLU A 42 -18.15 5.25 2.36
CA GLU A 42 -17.86 6.58 1.81
C GLU A 42 -16.63 6.57 0.92
N ILE A 43 -15.53 5.95 1.38
CA ILE A 43 -14.29 5.84 0.58
C ILE A 43 -14.55 5.03 -0.69
N LEU A 44 -15.24 3.90 -0.58
CA LEU A 44 -15.54 3.04 -1.74
C LEU A 44 -16.40 3.76 -2.78
N ARG A 45 -17.38 4.57 -2.35
CA ARG A 45 -18.15 5.45 -3.25
C ARG A 45 -17.23 6.44 -3.98
N MET A 46 -16.30 7.07 -3.27
CA MET A 46 -15.36 7.99 -3.91
C MET A 46 -14.43 7.28 -4.90
N TYR A 47 -14.04 6.04 -4.60
CA TYR A 47 -13.26 5.20 -5.51
C TYR A 47 -14.02 4.95 -6.82
N GLU A 48 -15.31 4.64 -6.74
CA GLU A 48 -16.18 4.48 -7.92
C GLU A 48 -16.28 5.77 -8.74
N GLU A 49 -16.51 6.91 -8.09
CA GLU A 49 -16.59 8.22 -8.75
C GLU A 49 -15.31 8.58 -9.51
N LEU A 50 -14.16 8.08 -9.06
CA LEU A 50 -12.85 8.31 -9.66
C LEU A 50 -12.39 7.20 -10.62
N GLY A 51 -13.20 6.15 -10.79
CA GLY A 51 -12.94 5.07 -11.74
C GLY A 51 -11.98 3.97 -11.26
N VAL A 52 -11.70 3.90 -9.94
CA VAL A 52 -10.92 2.80 -9.36
C VAL A 52 -11.65 1.48 -9.61
N LYS A 53 -10.92 0.43 -10.01
CA LYS A 53 -11.51 -0.86 -10.38
C LYS A 53 -11.43 -1.89 -9.28
N SER A 54 -10.36 -1.89 -8.50
CA SER A 54 -10.18 -2.85 -7.43
C SER A 54 -9.36 -2.28 -6.29
N VAL A 55 -9.57 -2.80 -5.09
CA VAL A 55 -8.84 -2.41 -3.89
C VAL A 55 -8.51 -3.62 -3.02
N TRP A 56 -7.29 -3.64 -2.52
CA TRP A 56 -6.83 -4.55 -1.48
C TRP A 56 -6.92 -3.85 -0.13
N LEU A 57 -7.74 -4.41 0.75
CA LEU A 57 -7.80 -4.03 2.15
C LEU A 57 -6.68 -4.79 2.85
N THR A 58 -5.73 -4.04 3.39
CA THR A 58 -4.47 -4.53 3.95
C THR A 58 -4.31 -4.06 5.39
N PRO A 59 -5.26 -4.35 6.28
CA PRO A 59 -5.16 -3.89 7.65
C PRO A 59 -3.90 -4.41 8.34
N HIS A 60 -3.44 -3.69 9.35
CA HIS A 60 -2.23 -4.06 10.08
C HIS A 60 -2.37 -5.40 10.80
N ILE A 61 -1.29 -6.19 10.73
CA ILE A 61 -1.00 -7.29 11.66
C ILE A 61 0.38 -7.01 12.25
N MET A 62 0.41 -6.70 13.55
CA MET A 62 1.62 -6.43 14.32
C MET A 62 1.39 -6.76 15.80
N GLU A 63 2.43 -6.80 16.62
CA GLU A 63 2.32 -7.10 18.06
C GLU A 63 1.28 -6.23 18.78
N ASP A 64 1.24 -4.93 18.49
CA ASP A 64 0.29 -3.97 19.09
C ASP A 64 -1.13 -4.05 18.51
N ILE A 65 -1.28 -4.59 17.29
CA ILE A 65 -2.56 -4.79 16.59
C ILE A 65 -2.61 -6.25 16.11
N PRO A 66 -2.82 -7.22 17.03
CA PRO A 66 -2.65 -8.63 16.74
C PRO A 66 -3.88 -9.24 16.02
N ASN A 67 -4.41 -8.54 15.02
CA ASN A 67 -5.54 -8.97 14.19
C ASN A 67 -5.36 -10.42 13.73
N THR A 68 -6.33 -11.29 13.99
CA THR A 68 -6.28 -12.67 13.49
C THR A 68 -6.80 -12.73 12.06
N THR A 69 -6.26 -13.64 11.24
CA THR A 69 -6.74 -13.80 9.85
C THR A 69 -8.23 -14.17 9.80
N ALA A 70 -8.71 -14.96 10.78
CA ALA A 70 -10.11 -15.30 10.93
C ALA A 70 -10.99 -14.07 11.20
N HIS A 71 -10.59 -13.21 12.14
CA HIS A 71 -11.31 -11.97 12.44
C HIS A 71 -11.36 -11.03 11.22
N LEU A 72 -10.24 -10.85 10.53
CA LEU A 72 -10.18 -10.02 9.33
C LEU A 72 -11.11 -10.56 8.21
N ARG A 73 -11.19 -11.88 8.05
CA ARG A 73 -12.13 -12.52 7.10
C ARG A 73 -13.59 -12.28 7.46
N GLU A 74 -13.94 -12.35 8.74
CA GLU A 74 -15.29 -12.05 9.23
C GLU A 74 -15.68 -10.60 8.93
N ARG A 75 -14.83 -9.64 9.34
CA ARG A 75 -15.04 -8.21 9.08
C ARG A 75 -15.12 -7.91 7.59
N PHE A 76 -14.31 -8.58 6.78
CA PHE A 76 -14.33 -8.42 5.33
C PHE A 76 -15.63 -8.95 4.72
N ALA A 77 -16.14 -10.10 5.19
CA ALA A 77 -17.43 -10.61 4.75
C ALA A 77 -18.58 -9.66 5.08
N GLU A 78 -18.55 -9.02 6.25
CA GLU A 78 -19.53 -7.98 6.62
C GLU A 78 -19.48 -6.78 5.65
N LEU A 79 -18.27 -6.28 5.35
CA LEU A 79 -18.10 -5.18 4.40
C LEU A 79 -18.57 -5.58 2.99
N GLN A 80 -18.23 -6.78 2.52
CA GLN A 80 -18.71 -7.29 1.23
C GLN A 80 -20.23 -7.40 1.17
N ALA A 81 -20.89 -7.77 2.28
CA ALA A 81 -22.34 -7.85 2.34
C ALA A 81 -23.02 -6.47 2.34
N ALA A 82 -22.37 -5.45 2.92
CA ALA A 82 -22.87 -4.08 2.96
C ALA A 82 -22.58 -3.28 1.68
N TYR A 83 -21.48 -3.59 0.99
CA TYR A 83 -21.04 -2.88 -0.20
C TYR A 83 -21.82 -3.32 -1.45
N THR A 84 -22.43 -2.36 -2.14
CA THR A 84 -23.28 -2.60 -3.32
C THR A 84 -22.72 -1.99 -4.61
N GLY A 85 -21.49 -1.45 -4.54
CA GLY A 85 -20.83 -0.83 -5.69
C GLY A 85 -20.04 -1.82 -6.53
N ASN A 86 -19.27 -1.27 -7.48
CA ASN A 86 -18.61 -2.04 -8.54
C ASN A 86 -17.09 -2.19 -8.37
N VAL A 87 -16.49 -1.65 -7.30
CA VAL A 87 -15.07 -1.84 -7.02
C VAL A 87 -14.85 -3.27 -6.53
N GLU A 88 -13.95 -4.01 -7.17
CA GLU A 88 -13.59 -5.35 -6.71
C GLU A 88 -12.82 -5.26 -5.40
N LEU A 89 -13.37 -5.83 -4.33
CA LEU A 89 -12.76 -5.83 -3.01
C LEU A 89 -11.94 -7.10 -2.81
N HIS A 90 -10.74 -6.95 -2.27
CA HIS A 90 -9.86 -8.05 -1.88
C HIS A 90 -9.37 -7.87 -0.44
N LEU A 91 -9.10 -8.99 0.24
CA LEU A 91 -8.52 -8.99 1.57
C LEU A 91 -7.09 -9.52 1.54
N ALA A 92 -6.17 -8.76 2.12
CA ALA A 92 -4.82 -9.18 2.49
C ALA A 92 -4.49 -8.59 3.88
N ALA A 93 -3.21 -8.50 4.23
CA ALA A 93 -2.77 -7.78 5.42
C ALA A 93 -1.42 -7.09 5.17
N GLU A 94 -1.21 -5.94 5.80
CA GLU A 94 0.11 -5.35 5.96
C GLU A 94 0.74 -5.93 7.24
N ASN A 95 1.86 -6.63 7.11
CA ASN A 95 2.50 -7.29 8.24
C ASN A 95 3.74 -6.53 8.69
N MET A 96 3.78 -6.10 9.94
CA MET A 96 5.01 -5.61 10.55
C MET A 96 6.02 -6.76 10.65
N LEU A 97 7.27 -6.55 10.26
CA LEU A 97 8.34 -7.55 10.42
C LEU A 97 8.82 -7.61 11.90
N ASP A 98 7.95 -8.10 12.78
CA ASP A 98 8.17 -8.32 14.20
C ASP A 98 8.10 -9.83 14.57
N ASN A 99 8.10 -10.17 15.87
CA ASN A 99 8.07 -11.58 16.28
C ASN A 99 6.74 -12.25 15.94
N LEU A 100 5.62 -11.51 15.97
CA LEU A 100 4.31 -12.03 15.61
C LEU A 100 4.28 -12.48 14.15
N PHE A 101 4.90 -11.70 13.26
CA PHE A 101 5.04 -12.10 11.86
C PHE A 101 5.85 -13.40 11.70
N GLU A 102 6.96 -13.55 12.41
CA GLU A 102 7.77 -14.77 12.35
C GLU A 102 6.98 -16.00 12.82
N GLU A 103 6.24 -15.88 13.94
CA GLU A 103 5.35 -16.95 14.44
C GLU A 103 4.29 -17.35 13.39
N ARG A 104 3.65 -16.36 12.76
CA ARG A 104 2.60 -16.58 11.77
C ARG A 104 3.11 -17.12 10.45
N LEU A 105 4.29 -16.67 10.02
CA LEU A 105 4.99 -17.21 8.85
C LEU A 105 5.30 -18.69 9.05
N GLU A 106 5.71 -19.10 10.26
CA GLU A 106 5.96 -20.51 10.54
C GLU A 106 4.68 -21.36 10.50
N ARG A 107 3.57 -20.82 11.01
CA ARG A 107 2.25 -21.48 11.02
C ARG A 107 1.48 -21.41 9.70
N ASN A 108 1.97 -20.68 8.70
CA ASN A 108 1.24 -20.34 7.47
C ASN A 108 -0.11 -19.65 7.73
N ASP A 109 -0.19 -18.84 8.79
CA ASP A 109 -1.38 -18.05 9.12
C ASP A 109 -1.24 -16.62 8.60
N LEU A 110 -1.45 -16.46 7.28
CA LEU A 110 -1.14 -15.24 6.54
C LEU A 110 -2.30 -14.86 5.59
N LEU A 111 -2.35 -13.58 5.21
CA LEU A 111 -3.27 -13.04 4.21
C LEU A 111 -2.47 -12.41 3.05
N PRO A 112 -2.00 -13.21 2.08
CA PRO A 112 -1.20 -12.72 0.96
C PRO A 112 -2.02 -11.92 -0.05
N LEU A 113 -1.36 -10.95 -0.68
CA LEU A 113 -1.80 -10.24 -1.88
C LEU A 113 -1.78 -11.14 -3.12
N GLY A 114 -2.53 -10.71 -4.14
CA GLY A 114 -2.50 -11.26 -5.49
C GLY A 114 -3.44 -12.46 -5.68
N LYS A 115 -3.87 -12.69 -6.93
CA LYS A 115 -4.80 -13.78 -7.28
C LYS A 115 -4.27 -15.17 -6.95
N ASN A 116 -2.95 -15.35 -7.01
CA ASN A 116 -2.29 -16.61 -6.65
C ASN A 116 -2.08 -16.75 -5.14
N GLY A 117 -2.30 -15.70 -4.35
CA GLY A 117 -2.05 -15.69 -2.91
C GLY A 117 -0.59 -15.94 -2.55
N ASP A 118 0.34 -15.35 -3.29
CA ASP A 118 1.78 -15.63 -3.21
C ASP A 118 2.62 -14.41 -2.80
N HIS A 119 2.04 -13.24 -2.56
CA HIS A 119 2.79 -12.03 -2.19
C HIS A 119 2.47 -11.58 -0.77
N LEU A 120 3.48 -11.41 0.09
CA LEU A 120 3.28 -10.88 1.43
C LEU A 120 3.64 -9.39 1.46
N LEU A 121 2.65 -8.54 1.76
CA LEU A 121 2.90 -7.14 2.06
C LEU A 121 3.49 -7.06 3.46
N VAL A 122 4.70 -6.51 3.53
CA VAL A 122 5.46 -6.40 4.78
C VAL A 122 5.99 -4.99 4.95
N GLU A 123 6.04 -4.56 6.20
CA GLU A 123 6.58 -3.26 6.59
C GLU A 123 7.58 -3.36 7.75
N THR A 124 8.24 -2.24 8.03
CA THR A 124 9.21 -2.12 9.11
C THR A 124 9.07 -0.77 9.80
N SER A 125 9.72 -0.60 10.95
CA SER A 125 9.87 0.74 11.56
C SER A 125 10.48 1.73 10.57
N TYR A 126 9.95 2.96 10.52
CA TYR A 126 10.47 4.01 9.64
C TYR A 126 11.93 4.39 9.91
N PHE A 127 12.39 4.20 11.14
CA PHE A 127 13.70 4.71 11.58
C PHE A 127 14.81 3.67 11.51
N ASN A 128 14.52 2.39 11.77
CA ASN A 128 15.52 1.34 11.81
C ASN A 128 14.98 0.04 11.19
N PRO A 129 15.83 -0.75 10.52
CA PRO A 129 15.44 -2.07 10.06
C PRO A 129 15.27 -3.03 11.25
N PRO A 130 14.41 -4.06 11.13
CA PRO A 130 14.39 -5.15 12.09
C PRO A 130 15.72 -5.91 12.06
N MET A 131 16.07 -6.51 13.20
CA MET A 131 17.29 -7.31 13.29
C MET A 131 17.25 -8.47 12.30
N GLY A 132 18.24 -8.53 11.41
CA GLY A 132 18.29 -9.60 10.41
C GLY A 132 17.22 -9.49 9.32
N LEU A 133 16.79 -8.27 8.95
CA LEU A 133 15.85 -8.00 7.84
C LEU A 133 16.06 -8.94 6.63
N ASN A 134 17.28 -9.04 6.11
CA ASN A 134 17.57 -9.89 4.95
C ASN A 134 17.27 -11.38 5.20
N ASN A 135 17.51 -11.87 6.41
CA ASN A 135 17.19 -13.26 6.78
C ASN A 135 15.68 -13.48 6.88
N ILE A 136 14.92 -12.51 7.41
CA ILE A 136 13.45 -12.56 7.44
C ILE A 136 12.90 -12.65 6.02
N LEU A 137 13.39 -11.78 5.11
CA LEU A 137 12.98 -11.78 3.70
C LEU A 137 13.33 -13.09 2.98
N LEU A 138 14.48 -13.70 3.30
CA LEU A 138 14.83 -15.02 2.77
C LEU A 138 13.93 -16.14 3.32
N ARG A 139 13.51 -16.07 4.59
CA ARG A 139 12.54 -17.03 5.17
C ARG A 139 11.18 -16.95 4.48
N ILE A 140 10.69 -15.73 4.19
CA ILE A 140 9.47 -15.52 3.40
C ILE A 140 9.55 -16.27 2.06
N LYS A 141 10.68 -16.10 1.35
CA LYS A 141 10.93 -16.78 0.08
C LYS A 141 11.04 -18.29 0.23
N ALA A 142 11.67 -18.78 1.29
CA ALA A 142 11.80 -20.21 1.56
C ALA A 142 10.44 -20.88 1.83
N LYS A 143 9.46 -20.14 2.37
CA LYS A 143 8.05 -20.57 2.51
C LYS A 143 7.26 -20.50 1.19
N GLY A 144 7.87 -20.04 0.10
CA GLY A 144 7.25 -19.97 -1.23
C GLY A 144 6.58 -18.64 -1.55
N TYR A 145 6.70 -17.63 -0.69
CA TYR A 145 6.09 -16.31 -0.90
C TYR A 145 7.07 -15.30 -1.52
N HIS A 146 6.52 -14.27 -2.17
CA HIS A 146 7.23 -13.09 -2.62
C HIS A 146 7.06 -11.95 -1.62
N PRO A 147 8.13 -11.47 -0.94
CA PRO A 147 8.02 -10.30 -0.10
C PRO A 147 7.76 -9.05 -0.95
N VAL A 148 6.78 -8.26 -0.55
CA VAL A 148 6.47 -6.93 -1.07
C VAL A 148 6.70 -5.92 0.05
N LEU A 149 7.73 -5.10 -0.08
CA LEU A 149 8.02 -4.06 0.88
C LEU A 149 7.06 -2.88 0.67
N ALA A 150 6.23 -2.61 1.68
CA ALA A 150 5.34 -1.46 1.71
C ALA A 150 6.14 -0.16 1.79
N HIS A 151 5.69 0.86 1.05
CA HIS A 151 6.15 2.25 1.15
C HIS A 151 7.66 2.47 1.44
N PRO A 152 8.57 1.79 0.70
CA PRO A 152 10.01 1.77 0.99
C PRO A 152 10.64 3.16 0.99
N GLU A 153 10.04 4.12 0.26
CA GLU A 153 10.48 5.51 0.23
C GLU A 153 10.36 6.22 1.59
N ARG A 154 9.56 5.70 2.52
CA ARG A 154 9.34 6.28 3.85
C ARG A 154 10.42 5.87 4.84
N TYR A 155 11.18 4.81 4.58
CA TYR A 155 12.22 4.34 5.49
C TYR A 155 13.44 5.26 5.44
N VAL A 156 13.71 5.94 6.56
CA VAL A 156 14.79 6.94 6.66
C VAL A 156 16.14 6.28 6.44
N TYR A 157 16.33 5.08 6.96
CA TYR A 157 17.57 4.32 6.92
C TYR A 157 17.91 3.71 5.55
N MET A 158 16.97 3.66 4.60
CA MET A 158 17.21 3.07 3.27
C MET A 158 17.67 4.12 2.23
N GLY A 159 18.73 3.78 1.50
CA GLY A 159 19.24 4.52 0.35
C GLY A 159 19.19 3.70 -0.94
N GLU A 160 19.78 4.25 -2.02
CA GLU A 160 19.77 3.62 -3.34
C GLU A 160 20.42 2.22 -3.35
N SER A 161 21.49 2.02 -2.56
CA SER A 161 22.17 0.72 -2.44
C SER A 161 21.26 -0.35 -1.86
N ASP A 162 20.46 -0.01 -0.84
CA ASP A 162 19.56 -0.95 -0.17
C ASP A 162 18.45 -1.38 -1.13
N TYR A 163 17.86 -0.44 -1.87
CA TYR A 163 16.83 -0.77 -2.87
C TYR A 163 17.38 -1.69 -3.97
N ARG A 164 18.62 -1.49 -4.40
CA ARG A 164 19.26 -2.36 -5.40
C ARG A 164 19.50 -3.76 -4.85
N GLN A 165 20.03 -3.87 -3.63
CA GLN A 165 20.25 -5.14 -2.96
C GLN A 165 18.93 -5.91 -2.79
N LEU A 166 17.89 -5.27 -2.26
CA LEU A 166 16.58 -5.87 -2.06
C LEU A 166 15.95 -6.31 -3.39
N LYS A 167 16.11 -5.52 -4.46
CA LYS A 167 15.68 -5.90 -5.81
C LYS A 167 16.43 -7.14 -6.32
N GLU A 168 17.75 -7.22 -6.13
CA GLU A 168 18.55 -8.40 -6.50
C GLU A 168 18.13 -9.64 -5.70
N MET A 169 17.73 -9.45 -4.44
CA MET A 169 17.13 -10.50 -3.61
C MET A 169 15.71 -10.89 -4.07
N GLY A 170 15.13 -10.24 -5.08
CA GLY A 170 13.79 -10.53 -5.59
C GLY A 170 12.66 -9.99 -4.70
N VAL A 171 12.95 -9.00 -3.86
CA VAL A 171 11.93 -8.26 -3.10
C VAL A 171 11.20 -7.32 -4.04
N LYS A 172 9.87 -7.30 -3.96
CA LYS A 172 9.01 -6.39 -4.70
C LYS A 172 8.77 -5.13 -3.86
N PHE A 173 8.37 -4.05 -4.51
CA PHE A 173 8.20 -2.74 -3.86
C PHE A 173 6.82 -2.18 -4.18
N GLN A 174 6.13 -1.67 -3.16
CA GLN A 174 4.84 -1.01 -3.31
C GLN A 174 5.01 0.50 -3.09
N LEU A 175 4.61 1.31 -4.07
CA LEU A 175 4.63 2.77 -3.95
C LEU A 175 3.43 3.24 -3.16
N ASN A 176 3.66 4.09 -2.16
CA ASN A 176 2.61 4.88 -1.55
C ASN A 176 2.38 6.19 -2.32
N LEU A 177 1.26 6.28 -3.04
CA LEU A 177 0.95 7.41 -3.93
C LEU A 177 1.08 8.81 -3.29
N PRO A 178 0.65 9.06 -2.04
CA PRO A 178 0.80 10.33 -1.35
C PRO A 178 2.27 10.75 -1.17
N SER A 179 3.24 9.81 -1.19
CA SER A 179 4.66 10.13 -1.17
C SER A 179 5.08 10.99 -2.37
N LEU A 180 4.58 10.70 -3.58
CA LEU A 180 4.84 11.52 -4.78
C LEU A 180 4.26 12.94 -4.65
N LEU A 181 3.20 13.08 -3.86
CA LEU A 181 2.57 14.37 -3.57
C LEU A 181 3.27 15.13 -2.43
N GLY A 182 4.24 14.53 -1.76
CA GLY A 182 4.94 15.11 -0.62
C GLY A 182 4.14 15.09 0.68
N ALA A 183 3.20 14.15 0.85
CA ALA A 183 2.45 13.98 2.11
C ALA A 183 3.36 13.76 3.31
N TYR A 184 4.45 13.03 3.13
CA TYR A 184 5.41 12.66 4.18
C TYR A 184 6.69 13.50 4.14
N GLY A 185 6.65 14.67 3.48
CA GLY A 185 7.79 15.59 3.38
C GLY A 185 8.71 15.34 2.19
N ARG A 186 9.81 16.10 2.13
CA ARG A 186 10.68 16.20 0.95
C ARG A 186 11.49 14.91 0.69
N ILE A 187 11.95 14.24 1.75
CA ILE A 187 12.81 13.06 1.63
C ILE A 187 12.03 11.89 1.02
N PRO A 188 10.87 11.45 1.55
CA PRO A 188 10.08 10.38 0.93
C PRO A 188 9.65 10.71 -0.49
N LYS A 189 9.29 11.98 -0.77
CA LYS A 189 8.97 12.41 -2.13
C LYS A 189 10.11 12.20 -3.10
N THR A 190 11.32 12.60 -2.71
CA THR A 190 12.52 12.48 -3.57
C THR A 190 12.84 11.00 -3.84
N LYS A 191 12.72 10.15 -2.80
CA LYS A 191 12.89 8.70 -2.91
C LYS A 191 11.83 8.07 -3.83
N ALA A 192 10.55 8.44 -3.67
CA ALA A 192 9.46 7.96 -4.52
C ALA A 192 9.64 8.34 -5.99
N GLU A 193 10.02 9.59 -6.27
CA GLU A 193 10.30 10.06 -7.64
C GLU A 193 11.47 9.29 -8.26
N TRP A 194 12.53 9.03 -7.49
CA TRP A 194 13.69 8.26 -7.94
C TRP A 194 13.33 6.79 -8.22
N LEU A 195 12.64 6.12 -7.28
CA LEU A 195 12.20 4.73 -7.43
C LEU A 195 11.25 4.56 -8.62
N THR A 196 10.35 5.52 -8.83
CA THR A 196 9.43 5.56 -10.00
C THR A 196 10.20 5.74 -11.30
N LYS A 197 11.12 6.72 -11.36
CA LYS A 197 11.93 6.99 -12.56
C LYS A 197 12.79 5.78 -12.96
N ASN A 198 13.27 5.03 -11.98
CA ASN A 198 14.08 3.82 -12.19
C ASN A 198 13.24 2.53 -12.34
N ARG A 199 11.91 2.62 -12.37
CA ARG A 199 10.99 1.48 -12.53
C ARG A 199 11.27 0.36 -11.51
N ILE A 200 11.40 0.73 -10.24
CA ILE A 200 11.66 -0.21 -9.14
C ILE A 200 10.36 -0.70 -8.49
N TYR A 201 9.32 0.13 -8.49
CA TYR A 201 8.01 -0.27 -7.99
C TYR A 201 7.35 -1.34 -8.84
N HIS A 202 6.60 -2.21 -8.17
CA HIS A 202 5.83 -3.31 -8.75
C HIS A 202 4.34 -3.13 -8.50
N LEU A 203 3.97 -2.61 -7.32
CA LEU A 203 2.60 -2.31 -6.93
C LEU A 203 2.45 -0.83 -6.58
N PHE A 204 1.23 -0.34 -6.64
CA PHE A 204 0.87 1.04 -6.33
C PHE A 204 -0.33 1.02 -5.41
N GLY A 205 -0.29 1.80 -4.34
CA GLY A 205 -1.43 1.91 -3.44
C GLY A 205 -1.52 3.26 -2.76
N THR A 206 -2.63 3.52 -2.10
CA THR A 206 -2.89 4.83 -1.51
C THR A 206 -2.55 4.91 -0.03
N ASP A 207 -2.47 3.78 0.68
CA ASP A 207 -2.19 3.71 2.11
C ASP A 207 -3.14 4.63 2.92
N ILE A 208 -4.40 4.67 2.49
CA ILE A 208 -5.40 5.55 3.10
C ILE A 208 -5.99 4.92 4.35
N HIS A 209 -6.21 5.78 5.33
CA HIS A 209 -6.78 5.48 6.64
C HIS A 209 -8.12 6.21 6.85
N GLY A 210 -8.57 7.03 5.90
CA GLY A 210 -9.84 7.74 6.00
C GLY A 210 -10.16 8.64 4.81
N ALA A 211 -11.46 8.96 4.66
CA ALA A 211 -11.95 9.84 3.60
C ALA A 211 -11.32 11.26 3.61
N PRO A 212 -11.07 11.92 4.77
CA PRO A 212 -10.39 13.22 4.78
C PRO A 212 -8.96 13.17 4.20
N GLN A 213 -8.22 12.11 4.51
CA GLN A 213 -6.88 11.89 3.96
C GLN A 213 -6.96 11.68 2.45
N PHE A 214 -7.86 10.79 2.00
CA PHE A 214 -8.06 10.53 0.58
C PHE A 214 -8.48 11.80 -0.19
N MET A 215 -9.37 12.62 0.35
CA MET A 215 -9.75 13.91 -0.25
C MET A 215 -8.56 14.87 -0.37
N SER A 216 -7.70 14.94 0.65
CA SER A 216 -6.48 15.76 0.62
C SER A 216 -5.52 15.30 -0.48
N ILE A 217 -5.41 13.99 -0.68
CA ILE A 217 -4.59 13.37 -1.74
C ILE A 217 -5.20 13.64 -3.12
N ALA A 218 -6.49 13.37 -3.28
CA ALA A 218 -7.22 13.48 -4.55
C ALA A 218 -7.26 14.92 -5.08
N THR A 219 -7.33 15.91 -4.18
CA THR A 219 -7.38 17.33 -4.56
C THR A 219 -6.01 18.00 -4.71
N ARG A 220 -4.93 17.31 -4.31
CA ARG A 220 -3.57 17.86 -4.43
C ARG A 220 -3.16 18.03 -5.89
N GLU A 221 -2.63 19.21 -6.16
CA GLU A 221 -2.15 19.57 -7.49
C GLU A 221 -0.83 18.88 -7.85
N ILE A 222 -0.82 18.24 -9.00
CA ILE A 222 0.38 17.68 -9.61
C ILE A 222 0.70 18.40 -10.91
N LEU A 223 1.99 18.44 -11.26
CA LEU A 223 2.40 18.82 -12.60
C LEU A 223 1.88 17.73 -13.56
N ASN A 224 1.15 18.12 -14.60
CA ASN A 224 0.74 17.22 -15.66
C ASN A 224 2.00 16.65 -16.36
N ASN A 225 2.53 15.54 -15.84
CA ASN A 225 3.85 15.00 -16.15
C ASN A 225 3.76 13.48 -16.35
N LYS A 226 4.74 12.97 -17.08
CA LYS A 226 4.99 11.55 -17.44
C LYS A 226 4.94 10.52 -16.29
N ILE A 227 4.97 10.95 -15.02
CA ILE A 227 4.97 10.05 -13.85
C ILE A 227 3.68 9.21 -13.80
N ILE A 228 2.54 9.78 -14.20
CA ILE A 228 1.25 9.08 -14.24
C ILE A 228 1.27 7.93 -15.24
N ASN A 229 2.00 8.06 -16.36
CA ASN A 229 2.14 7.02 -17.37
C ASN A 229 2.98 5.82 -16.88
N HIS A 230 3.67 5.93 -15.75
CA HIS A 230 4.44 4.84 -15.16
C HIS A 230 3.70 4.11 -14.04
N ILE A 231 2.49 4.57 -13.69
CA ILE A 231 1.65 4.04 -12.61
C ILE A 231 0.43 3.27 -13.17
N ARG A 232 0.23 3.31 -14.50
CA ARG A 232 -0.79 2.56 -15.23
C ARG A 232 -0.23 1.26 -15.80
#